data_AF-A0A822D0D4-F1
#
_entry.id   AF-A0A822D0D4-F1
#
_cell.length_a   1.000
_cell.length_b   1.000
_cell.length_c   1.000
_cell.angle_alpha   90.00
_cell.angle_beta   90.00
_cell.angle_gamma   90.00
#
_symmetry.space_group_name_H-M   'P 1'
#
loop_
_entity.id
_entity.type
_entity.pdbx_description
1 polymer ?
#
loop_
_entity_poly.entity_id
_entity_poly.type
_entity_poly.pdbx_seq_one_letter_code
_entity_poly.pdbx_strand_id
1 'polypeptide(L)'
;MPSDEKLQQKFSDHMTLNQSSLPRKINLRSEMTPVEDQSQIGSCVANSFAGAYEYLLKKSSGRHIDVSRLFIYYNARAKDAYPPGHITDSGCSITSALETLKELGTCEESLWPYDLNKVHAKPNELAYDKASENQIMDALKLNVDLHEMKSCLAQGYPFVFGLVLFKSFDKASKKGYVPMPQGYERNRESHGRFDFI
;
A
#
# COMPACT_ATOMS: atom_id res chain seq x y z
N MET A 1 -24.45 -11.70 9.21
CA MET A 1 -23.54 -11.26 8.14
C MET A 1 -22.94 -12.50 7.50
N PRO A 2 -22.71 -12.55 6.18
CA PRO A 2 -21.97 -13.68 5.59
C PRO A 2 -20.62 -13.79 6.30
N SER A 3 -20.15 -15.01 6.56
CA SER A 3 -18.79 -15.19 7.09
C SER A 3 -17.78 -14.61 6.11
N ASP A 4 -16.73 -13.96 6.61
CA ASP A 4 -15.66 -13.34 5.80
C ASP A 4 -15.13 -14.30 4.72
N GLU A 5 -15.06 -15.59 5.04
CA GLU A 5 -14.69 -16.68 4.14
C GLU A 5 -15.60 -16.82 2.90
N LYS A 6 -16.92 -16.64 3.05
CA LYS A 6 -17.88 -16.71 1.93
C LYS A 6 -17.85 -15.46 1.07
N LEU A 7 -17.54 -14.30 1.66
CA LEU A 7 -17.30 -13.07 0.92
C LEU A 7 -15.99 -13.17 0.13
N GLN A 8 -14.90 -13.60 0.77
CA GLN A 8 -13.61 -13.85 0.13
C GLN A 8 -13.73 -14.86 -1.01
N GLN A 9 -14.44 -15.98 -0.82
CA GLN A 9 -14.67 -16.96 -1.89
C GLN A 9 -15.46 -16.36 -3.06
N LYS A 10 -16.56 -15.64 -2.78
CA LYS A 10 -17.38 -15.01 -3.83
C LYS A 10 -16.60 -13.93 -4.59
N PHE A 11 -15.74 -13.17 -3.92
CA PHE A 11 -14.86 -12.20 -4.57
C PHE A 11 -13.72 -12.87 -5.35
N SER A 12 -13.11 -13.94 -4.82
CA SER A 12 -12.07 -14.74 -5.46
C SER A 12 -12.55 -15.40 -6.76
N ASP A 13 -13.76 -15.98 -6.74
CA ASP A 13 -14.41 -16.60 -7.91
C ASP A 13 -14.66 -15.58 -9.04
N HIS A 14 -14.77 -14.29 -8.70
CA HIS A 14 -14.95 -13.19 -9.65
C HIS A 14 -13.64 -12.47 -10.02
N MET A 15 -12.53 -12.78 -9.35
CA MET A 15 -11.30 -11.99 -9.49
C MET A 15 -10.43 -12.44 -10.68
N THR A 16 -10.61 -13.68 -11.14
CA THR A 16 -9.88 -14.20 -12.30
C THR A 16 -10.77 -14.12 -13.54
N LEU A 17 -10.53 -13.11 -14.37
CA LEU A 17 -11.23 -12.96 -15.65
C LEU A 17 -10.77 -14.06 -16.62
N ASN A 18 -11.62 -14.40 -17.59
CA ASN A 18 -11.19 -15.25 -18.71
C ASN A 18 -10.06 -14.56 -19.47
N GLN A 19 -9.01 -15.30 -19.83
CA GLN A 19 -7.84 -14.71 -20.52
C GLN A 19 -8.19 -13.99 -21.83
N SER A 20 -9.18 -14.50 -22.56
CA SER A 20 -9.71 -13.88 -23.78
C SER A 20 -10.47 -12.56 -23.54
N SER A 21 -10.92 -12.31 -22.31
CA SER A 21 -11.64 -11.10 -21.91
C SER A 21 -10.72 -9.98 -21.40
N LEU A 22 -9.43 -10.27 -21.19
CA LEU A 22 -8.49 -9.25 -20.74
C LEU A 22 -8.21 -8.22 -21.85
N PRO A 23 -8.29 -6.92 -21.54
CA PRO A 23 -7.90 -5.88 -22.48
C PRO A 23 -6.39 -5.96 -22.79
N ARG A 24 -6.02 -5.59 -24.03
CA ARG A 24 -4.61 -5.58 -24.47
C ARG A 24 -3.71 -4.61 -23.67
N LYS A 25 -4.31 -3.57 -23.10
CA LYS A 25 -3.63 -2.53 -22.32
C LYS A 25 -4.56 -1.99 -21.26
N ILE A 26 -4.04 -1.83 -20.05
CA ILE A 26 -4.72 -1.24 -18.90
C ILE A 26 -3.87 -0.08 -18.39
N ASN A 27 -4.49 1.03 -18.04
CA ASN A 27 -3.82 2.17 -17.43
C ASN A 27 -4.76 2.89 -16.46
N LEU A 28 -4.59 2.65 -15.17
CA LEU A 28 -5.40 3.28 -14.12
C LEU A 28 -4.91 4.69 -13.73
N ARG A 29 -3.80 5.18 -14.31
CA ARG A 29 -3.13 6.41 -13.85
C ARG A 29 -3.98 7.67 -13.97
N SER A 30 -4.95 7.75 -14.89
CA SER A 30 -5.88 8.89 -14.97
C SER A 30 -6.77 9.02 -13.74
N GLU A 31 -7.00 7.91 -13.04
CA GLU A 31 -7.83 7.85 -11.83
C GLU A 31 -6.99 7.94 -10.55
N MET A 32 -5.69 7.61 -10.59
CA MET A 32 -4.77 7.74 -9.45
C MET A 32 -4.63 9.20 -8.95
N THR A 33 -4.23 9.35 -7.69
CA THR A 33 -3.76 10.62 -7.12
C THR A 33 -2.33 10.94 -7.59
N PRO A 34 -1.86 12.19 -7.41
CA PRO A 34 -0.47 12.55 -7.66
C PRO A 34 0.51 11.62 -6.92
N VAL A 35 1.72 11.47 -7.46
CA VAL A 35 2.76 10.67 -6.80
C VAL A 35 3.31 11.45 -5.61
N GLU A 36 3.22 10.85 -4.44
CA GLU A 36 3.74 11.38 -3.17
C GLU A 36 5.25 11.17 -3.01
N ASP A 37 5.92 12.09 -2.31
CA ASP A 37 7.33 11.97 -1.93
C ASP A 37 7.48 11.40 -0.51
N GLN A 38 8.02 10.18 -0.40
CA GLN A 38 8.27 9.57 0.92
C GLN A 38 9.42 10.23 1.70
N SER A 39 10.21 11.10 1.08
CA SER A 39 11.42 11.69 1.65
C SER A 39 12.46 10.64 2.05
N GLN A 40 13.17 10.85 3.16
CA GLN A 40 14.32 10.02 3.59
C GLN A 40 13.96 8.97 4.66
N ILE A 41 12.67 8.66 4.85
CA ILE A 41 12.20 7.70 5.88
C ILE A 41 11.70 6.40 5.26
N GLY A 42 11.62 5.33 6.05
CA GLY A 42 11.25 3.97 5.64
C GLY A 42 9.75 3.76 5.36
N SER A 43 8.99 4.77 4.98
CA SER A 43 7.52 4.75 4.95
C SER A 43 6.90 4.25 3.62
N CYS A 44 7.66 3.55 2.76
CA CYS A 44 7.21 3.19 1.41
C CYS A 44 5.92 2.34 1.40
N VAL A 45 5.77 1.41 2.36
CA VAL A 45 4.56 0.60 2.52
C VAL A 45 3.36 1.49 2.86
N ALA A 46 3.52 2.42 3.81
CA ALA A 46 2.47 3.37 4.17
C ALA A 46 2.08 4.29 3.00
N ASN A 47 3.05 4.77 2.21
CA ASN A 47 2.79 5.55 1.00
C ASN A 47 2.03 4.74 -0.06
N SER A 48 2.38 3.46 -0.21
CA SER A 48 1.74 2.55 -1.18
C SER A 48 0.28 2.29 -0.80
N PHE A 49 0.00 2.07 0.48
CA PHE A 49 -1.35 1.93 0.99
C PHE A 49 -2.15 3.23 0.94
N ALA A 50 -1.54 4.38 1.26
CA ALA A 50 -2.18 5.68 1.10
C ALA A 50 -2.65 5.89 -0.35
N GLY A 51 -1.77 5.72 -1.35
CA GLY A 51 -2.15 5.87 -2.75
C GLY A 51 -3.25 4.89 -3.22
N ALA A 52 -3.25 3.64 -2.73
CA ALA A 52 -4.32 2.69 -3.02
C ALA A 52 -5.65 3.09 -2.37
N TYR A 53 -5.60 3.57 -1.12
CA TYR A 53 -6.77 4.05 -0.39
C TYR A 53 -7.37 5.29 -1.06
N GLU A 54 -6.54 6.28 -1.38
CA GLU A 54 -6.92 7.51 -2.07
C GLU A 54 -7.50 7.25 -3.46
N TYR A 55 -6.95 6.27 -4.20
CA TYR A 55 -7.54 5.81 -5.46
C TYR A 55 -8.99 5.35 -5.25
N LEU A 56 -9.26 4.53 -4.22
CA LEU A 56 -10.60 4.05 -3.92
C LEU A 56 -11.54 5.17 -3.45
N LEU A 57 -11.05 6.10 -2.63
CA LEU A 57 -11.81 7.29 -2.23
C LEU A 57 -12.18 8.14 -3.43
N LYS A 58 -11.22 8.44 -4.31
CA LYS A 58 -11.45 9.23 -5.51
C LYS A 58 -12.41 8.53 -6.48
N LYS A 59 -12.28 7.22 -6.64
CA LYS A 59 -13.17 6.43 -7.50
C LYS A 59 -14.61 6.38 -6.98
N SER A 60 -14.79 6.27 -5.65
CA SER A 60 -16.13 6.17 -5.05
C SER A 60 -16.82 7.52 -4.83
N SER A 61 -16.07 8.55 -4.45
CA SER A 61 -16.61 9.87 -4.09
C SER A 61 -16.44 10.94 -5.17
N GLY A 62 -15.58 10.70 -6.17
CA GLY A 62 -15.15 11.71 -7.15
C GLY A 62 -14.20 12.76 -6.59
N ARG A 63 -13.84 12.68 -5.30
CA ARG A 63 -13.00 13.67 -4.61
C ARG A 63 -11.63 13.08 -4.30
N HIS A 64 -10.60 13.88 -4.56
CA HIS A 64 -9.25 13.59 -4.07
C HIS A 64 -9.16 14.03 -2.60
N ILE A 65 -8.81 13.10 -1.73
CA ILE A 65 -8.62 13.31 -0.29
C ILE A 65 -7.25 12.73 0.11
N ASP A 66 -6.38 13.59 0.63
CA ASP A 66 -5.15 13.32 1.37
C ASP A 66 -5.33 12.37 2.56
N VAL A 67 -4.81 11.13 2.58
CA VAL A 67 -4.80 10.32 3.83
C VAL A 67 -3.44 10.36 4.52
N SER A 68 -3.43 10.34 5.85
CA SER A 68 -2.19 10.47 6.63
C SER A 68 -1.29 9.25 6.50
N ARG A 69 -0.19 9.42 5.76
CA ARG A 69 0.85 8.39 5.62
C ARG A 69 1.58 8.15 6.93
N LEU A 70 1.82 9.19 7.74
CA LEU A 70 2.47 9.01 9.04
C LEU A 70 1.57 8.31 10.06
N PHE A 71 0.25 8.47 9.98
CA PHE A 71 -0.68 7.70 10.81
C PHE A 71 -0.56 6.20 10.51
N ILE A 72 -0.63 5.83 9.23
CA ILE A 72 -0.47 4.44 8.79
C ILE A 72 0.92 3.93 9.21
N TYR A 73 1.97 4.72 8.97
CA TYR A 73 3.34 4.32 9.22
C TYR A 73 3.68 4.15 10.71
N TYR A 74 3.20 5.04 11.57
CA TYR A 74 3.40 4.94 13.01
C TYR A 74 2.74 3.67 13.57
N ASN A 75 1.46 3.46 13.26
CA ASN A 75 0.69 2.35 13.81
C ASN A 75 1.16 0.99 13.28
N ALA A 76 1.54 0.91 12.01
CA ALA A 76 2.11 -0.32 11.44
C ALA A 76 3.43 -0.70 12.14
N ARG A 77 4.31 0.27 12.40
CA ARG A 77 5.54 0.00 13.17
C ARG A 77 5.30 -0.31 14.63
N ALA A 78 4.27 0.28 15.24
CA ALA A 78 3.88 -0.07 16.59
C ALA A 78 3.46 -1.56 16.69
N LYS A 79 2.81 -2.09 15.65
CA LYS A 79 2.49 -3.52 15.52
C LYS A 79 3.74 -4.39 15.29
N ASP A 80 4.65 -3.94 14.43
CA ASP A 80 5.90 -4.66 14.12
C ASP A 80 6.95 -4.59 15.26
N ALA A 81 6.78 -3.69 16.23
CA ALA A 81 7.79 -3.40 17.25
C ALA A 81 8.09 -4.61 18.15
N TYR A 82 9.37 -4.99 18.18
CA TYR A 82 9.89 -5.99 19.10
C TYR A 82 11.20 -5.50 19.76
N PRO A 83 11.26 -5.33 21.09
CA PRO A 83 10.16 -5.50 22.04
C PRO A 83 9.04 -4.45 21.83
N PRO A 84 7.81 -4.72 22.30
CA PRO A 84 6.68 -3.80 22.15
C PRO A 84 7.01 -2.38 22.63
N GLY A 85 6.63 -1.38 21.84
CA GLY A 85 6.90 0.03 22.13
C GLY A 85 8.27 0.53 21.66
N HIS A 86 9.17 -0.35 21.19
CA HIS A 86 10.44 0.06 20.57
C HIS A 86 10.24 0.40 19.08
N ILE A 87 9.72 1.60 18.81
CA ILE A 87 9.40 2.06 17.46
C ILE A 87 10.57 2.86 16.87
N THR A 88 11.20 2.33 15.82
CA THR A 88 12.30 2.98 15.08
C THR A 88 11.92 3.22 13.61
N ASP A 89 12.72 3.95 12.85
CA ASP A 89 12.51 4.13 11.41
C ASP A 89 13.12 2.92 10.66
N SER A 90 12.46 1.76 10.78
CA SER A 90 12.93 0.47 10.24
C SER A 90 12.08 -0.02 9.06
N GLY A 91 11.17 0.81 8.57
CA GLY A 91 10.06 0.34 7.72
C GLY A 91 8.99 -0.40 8.50
N CYS A 92 7.94 -0.85 7.80
CA CYS A 92 6.90 -1.70 8.34
C CYS A 92 6.52 -2.79 7.34
N SER A 93 5.91 -3.87 7.83
CA SER A 93 5.38 -4.94 7.01
C SER A 93 4.09 -4.52 6.30
N ILE A 94 3.84 -5.08 5.10
CA ILE A 94 2.58 -4.89 4.37
C ILE A 94 1.39 -5.35 5.21
N THR A 95 1.55 -6.47 5.92
CA THR A 95 0.53 -7.03 6.82
C THR A 95 0.16 -6.05 7.94
N SER A 96 1.14 -5.50 8.66
CA SER A 96 0.86 -4.57 9.76
C SER A 96 0.22 -3.26 9.28
N ALA A 97 0.58 -2.77 8.09
CA ALA A 97 -0.08 -1.62 7.48
C ALA A 97 -1.53 -1.94 7.08
N LEU A 98 -1.77 -3.12 6.50
CA LEU A 98 -3.12 -3.57 6.17
C LEU A 98 -4.00 -3.72 7.42
N GLU A 99 -3.49 -4.39 8.45
CA GLU A 99 -4.19 -4.54 9.74
C GLU A 99 -4.47 -3.20 10.40
N THR A 100 -3.51 -2.26 10.35
CA THR A 100 -3.71 -0.89 10.83
C THR A 100 -4.93 -0.26 10.16
N LEU A 101 -5.04 -0.35 8.83
CA LEU A 101 -6.17 0.19 8.10
C LEU A 101 -7.49 -0.54 8.39
N LYS A 102 -7.46 -1.85 8.65
CA LYS A 102 -8.66 -2.62 9.04
C LYS A 102 -9.14 -2.26 10.44
N GLU A 103 -8.23 -2.18 11.40
CA GLU A 103 -8.56 -2.04 12.82
C GLU A 103 -8.76 -0.58 13.24
N LEU A 104 -7.95 0.32 12.68
CA LEU A 104 -7.88 1.73 13.09
C LEU A 104 -8.32 2.68 11.99
N GLY A 105 -8.24 2.26 10.72
CA GLY A 105 -8.44 3.13 9.57
C GLY A 105 -7.29 4.11 9.37
N THR A 106 -7.60 5.26 8.78
CA THR A 106 -6.65 6.38 8.66
C THR A 106 -7.38 7.71 8.64
N CYS A 107 -6.74 8.77 9.13
CA CYS A 107 -7.28 10.12 9.08
C CYS A 107 -6.82 10.85 7.82
N GLU A 108 -7.38 12.03 7.56
CA GLU A 108 -6.85 12.92 6.53
C GLU A 108 -5.42 13.39 6.89
N GLU A 109 -4.55 13.55 5.90
CA GLU A 109 -3.19 14.08 6.08
C GLU A 109 -3.21 15.47 6.73
N SER A 110 -4.28 16.25 6.55
CA SER A 110 -4.48 17.55 7.21
C SER A 110 -4.53 17.45 8.75
N LEU A 111 -5.00 16.33 9.30
CA LEU A 111 -5.10 16.09 10.75
C LEU A 111 -3.80 15.54 11.34
N TRP A 112 -3.07 14.75 10.55
CA TRP A 112 -1.75 14.27 10.92
C TRP A 112 -0.75 14.40 9.75
N PRO A 113 -0.17 15.59 9.56
CA PRO A 113 0.64 15.90 8.39
C PRO A 113 1.92 15.09 8.28
N TYR A 114 2.39 14.91 7.03
CA TYR A 114 3.67 14.32 6.67
C TYR A 114 4.87 15.19 7.08
N ASP A 115 5.00 15.43 8.38
CA ASP A 115 6.10 16.16 9.02
C ASP A 115 7.11 15.17 9.56
N LEU A 116 8.34 15.20 9.05
CA LEU A 116 9.40 14.26 9.42
C LEU A 116 9.75 14.35 10.92
N ASN A 117 9.46 15.45 11.61
CA ASN A 117 9.63 15.56 13.05
C ASN A 117 8.62 14.71 13.85
N LYS A 118 7.54 14.26 13.20
CA LYS A 118 6.48 13.43 13.80
C LYS A 118 6.63 11.94 13.50
N VAL A 119 7.72 11.52 12.84
CA VAL A 119 7.93 10.11 12.48
C VAL A 119 7.83 9.19 13.69
N HIS A 120 8.35 9.59 14.84
CA HIS A 120 8.26 8.78 16.07
C HIS A 120 7.13 9.22 17.01
N ALA A 121 6.39 10.27 16.66
CA ALA A 121 5.33 10.79 17.49
C ALA A 121 4.04 9.99 17.27
N LYS A 122 3.42 9.54 18.37
CA LYS A 122 2.09 8.95 18.32
C LYS A 122 1.08 9.99 17.81
N PRO A 123 0.22 9.65 16.84
CA PRO A 123 -0.89 10.50 16.46
C PRO A 123 -1.75 10.93 17.65
N ASN A 124 -2.30 12.14 17.58
CA ASN A 124 -3.18 12.64 18.63
C ASN A 124 -4.56 11.93 18.60
N GLU A 125 -5.34 12.09 19.66
CA GLU A 125 -6.65 11.44 19.80
C GLU A 125 -7.60 11.79 18.65
N LEU A 126 -7.63 13.07 18.22
CA LEU A 126 -8.45 13.50 17.09
C LEU A 126 -8.12 12.74 15.79
N ALA A 127 -6.84 12.44 15.54
CA ALA A 127 -6.43 11.64 14.40
C ALA A 127 -6.94 10.20 14.51
N TYR A 128 -6.94 9.59 15.70
CA TYR A 128 -7.50 8.26 15.90
C TYR A 128 -9.02 8.24 15.78
N ASP A 129 -9.72 9.22 16.35
CA ASP A 129 -11.17 9.35 16.25
C ASP A 129 -11.60 9.43 14.78
N LYS A 130 -10.92 10.27 14.00
CA LYS A 130 -11.19 10.40 12.56
C LYS A 130 -10.71 9.23 11.72
N ALA A 131 -9.70 8.50 12.16
CA ALA A 131 -9.30 7.27 11.51
C ALA A 131 -10.37 6.17 11.64
N SER A 132 -11.02 6.06 12.81
CA SER A 132 -12.04 5.04 13.07
C SER A 132 -13.26 5.13 12.14
N GLU A 133 -13.55 6.32 11.60
CA GLU A 133 -14.62 6.56 10.62
C GLU A 133 -14.25 6.03 9.21
N ASN A 134 -12.99 5.65 8.99
CA ASN A 134 -12.36 5.41 7.68
C ASN A 134 -11.60 4.06 7.62
N GLN A 135 -12.16 3.01 8.22
CA GLN A 135 -11.59 1.66 8.16
C GLN A 135 -11.78 1.02 6.78
N ILE A 136 -10.81 0.22 6.33
CA ILE A 136 -11.06 -0.67 5.20
C ILE A 136 -11.87 -1.87 5.66
N MET A 137 -12.93 -2.17 4.92
CA MET A 137 -13.82 -3.29 5.26
C MET A 137 -13.20 -4.63 4.88
N ASP A 138 -12.61 -4.69 3.68
CA ASP A 138 -12.09 -5.91 3.08
C ASP A 138 -10.78 -5.66 2.34
N ALA A 139 -9.99 -6.72 2.23
CA ALA A 139 -8.79 -6.77 1.40
C ALA A 139 -8.59 -8.18 0.89
N LEU A 140 -8.02 -8.29 -0.32
CA LEU A 140 -7.76 -9.55 -0.99
C LEU A 140 -6.26 -9.69 -1.20
N LYS A 141 -5.74 -10.87 -0.86
CA LYS A 141 -4.38 -11.25 -1.22
C LYS A 141 -4.40 -11.74 -2.67
N LEU A 142 -3.54 -11.15 -3.50
CA LEU A 142 -3.26 -11.67 -4.83
C LEU A 142 -2.13 -12.69 -4.77
N ASN A 143 -2.25 -13.78 -5.51
CA ASN A 143 -1.09 -14.63 -5.76
C ASN A 143 -0.12 -13.93 -6.72
N VAL A 144 1.16 -14.31 -6.66
CA VAL A 144 2.18 -13.87 -7.62
C VAL A 144 1.99 -14.65 -8.94
N ASP A 145 0.84 -14.43 -9.56
CA ASP A 145 0.43 -14.98 -10.84
C ASP A 145 0.09 -13.83 -11.81
N LEU A 146 0.68 -13.88 -13.00
CA LEU A 146 0.57 -12.79 -13.96
C LEU A 146 -0.87 -12.61 -14.48
N HIS A 147 -1.65 -13.68 -14.57
CA HIS A 147 -3.03 -13.63 -15.06
C HIS A 147 -3.96 -13.04 -14.00
N GLU A 148 -3.77 -13.40 -12.74
CA GLU A 148 -4.48 -12.83 -11.59
C GLU A 148 -4.19 -11.34 -11.43
N MET A 149 -2.91 -10.94 -11.45
CA MET A 149 -2.50 -9.54 -11.37
C MET A 149 -3.09 -8.69 -12.51
N LYS A 150 -3.10 -9.23 -13.74
CA LYS A 150 -3.73 -8.55 -14.89
C LYS A 150 -5.25 -8.46 -14.73
N SER A 151 -5.89 -9.50 -14.20
CA SER A 151 -7.34 -9.51 -13.96
C SER A 151 -7.75 -8.49 -12.90
N CYS A 152 -6.95 -8.34 -11.83
CA CYS A 152 -7.15 -7.30 -10.82
C CYS A 152 -7.13 -5.89 -11.43
N LEU A 153 -6.10 -5.59 -12.24
CA LEU A 153 -6.00 -4.30 -12.93
C LEU A 153 -7.13 -4.09 -13.94
N ALA A 154 -7.55 -5.15 -14.65
CA ALA A 154 -8.62 -5.07 -15.65
C ALA A 154 -9.98 -4.73 -15.03
N GLN A 155 -10.19 -5.12 -13.77
CA GLN A 155 -11.35 -4.76 -12.97
C GLN A 155 -11.23 -3.36 -12.34
N GLY A 156 -10.11 -2.67 -12.57
CA GLY A 156 -9.88 -1.31 -12.11
C GLY A 156 -9.49 -1.24 -10.64
N TYR A 157 -8.74 -2.21 -10.13
CA TYR A 157 -8.18 -2.17 -8.79
C TYR A 157 -6.65 -2.16 -8.86
N PRO A 158 -5.97 -1.14 -8.28
CA PRO A 158 -4.55 -1.22 -8.01
C PRO A 158 -4.30 -2.19 -6.85
N PHE A 159 -3.07 -2.70 -6.75
CA PHE A 159 -2.64 -3.57 -5.65
C PHE A 159 -1.26 -3.15 -5.15
N VAL A 160 -0.99 -3.42 -3.86
CA VAL A 160 0.28 -3.16 -3.19
C VAL A 160 1.12 -4.44 -3.19
N PHE A 161 2.43 -4.32 -3.42
CA PHE A 161 3.36 -5.45 -3.37
C PHE A 161 4.77 -4.99 -2.97
N GLY A 162 5.56 -5.92 -2.45
CA GLY A 162 6.97 -5.70 -2.11
C GLY A 162 7.89 -6.03 -3.28
N LEU A 163 8.97 -5.25 -3.42
CA LEU A 163 10.05 -5.52 -4.37
C LEU A 163 11.41 -5.44 -3.68
N VAL A 164 12.25 -6.45 -3.92
CA VAL A 164 13.66 -6.37 -3.58
C VAL A 164 14.35 -5.53 -4.65
N LEU A 165 14.94 -4.40 -4.23
CA LEU A 165 15.60 -3.48 -5.14
C LEU A 165 17.09 -3.82 -5.29
N PHE A 166 17.62 -3.53 -6.47
CA PHE A 166 19.03 -3.71 -6.83
C PHE A 166 19.57 -2.41 -7.45
N LYS A 167 20.89 -2.30 -7.65
CA LYS A 167 21.50 -1.10 -8.26
C LYS A 167 21.01 -0.84 -9.68
N SER A 168 20.64 -1.89 -10.41
CA SER A 168 19.97 -1.79 -11.71
C SER A 168 18.66 -1.00 -11.68
N PHE A 169 17.95 -0.95 -10.54
CA PHE A 169 16.73 -0.17 -10.38
C PHE A 169 16.96 1.33 -10.64
N ASP A 170 18.10 1.87 -10.19
CA ASP A 170 18.46 3.28 -10.38
C ASP A 170 18.76 3.63 -11.85
N LYS A 171 18.92 2.62 -12.70
CA LYS A 171 19.12 2.79 -14.15
C LYS A 171 17.80 2.83 -14.91
N ALA A 172 16.67 2.93 -14.21
CA ALA A 172 15.36 3.08 -14.83
C ALA A 172 15.35 4.28 -15.78
N SER A 173 14.88 4.04 -17.01
CA SER A 173 14.82 5.09 -18.03
C SER A 173 13.69 6.07 -17.77
N LYS A 174 13.74 7.26 -18.37
CA LYS A 174 12.60 8.23 -18.39
C LYS A 174 11.29 7.63 -18.93
N LYS A 175 11.36 6.50 -19.66
CA LYS A 175 10.18 5.77 -20.17
C LYS A 175 9.60 4.77 -19.15
N GLY A 176 10.20 4.65 -17.97
CA GLY A 176 9.73 3.77 -16.89
C GLY A 176 10.16 2.31 -17.00
N TYR A 177 11.05 1.95 -17.94
CA TYR A 177 11.61 0.60 -18.00
C TYR A 177 12.66 0.42 -16.90
N VAL A 178 12.40 -0.53 -16.00
CA VAL A 178 13.32 -0.96 -14.93
C VAL A 178 14.09 -2.20 -15.43
N PRO A 179 15.43 -2.13 -15.53
CA PRO A 179 16.24 -3.29 -15.93
C PRO A 179 16.17 -4.42 -14.89
N MET A 180 16.16 -5.67 -15.35
CA MET A 180 16.29 -6.83 -14.47
C MET A 180 17.66 -6.84 -13.79
N PRO A 181 17.73 -7.24 -12.50
CA PRO A 181 18.99 -7.38 -11.81
C PRO A 181 19.86 -8.45 -12.45
N GLN A 182 21.17 -8.19 -12.49
CA GLN A 182 22.15 -9.19 -12.90
C GLN A 182 22.44 -10.15 -11.74
N GLY A 183 22.80 -11.41 -12.03
CA GLY A 183 22.98 -12.46 -11.02
C GLY A 183 24.05 -12.19 -9.96
N TYR A 184 24.92 -11.19 -10.17
CA TYR A 184 25.95 -10.78 -9.20
C TYR A 184 25.56 -9.55 -8.37
N GLU A 185 24.42 -8.91 -8.66
CA GLU A 185 23.98 -7.75 -7.90
C GLU A 185 23.54 -8.15 -6.50
N ARG A 186 23.95 -7.36 -5.50
CA ARG A 186 23.44 -7.48 -4.14
C ARG A 186 22.19 -6.60 -4.00
N ASN A 187 21.24 -7.08 -3.21
CA ASN A 187 20.07 -6.30 -2.85
C ASN A 187 20.47 -4.99 -2.17
N ARG A 188 19.67 -3.95 -2.37
CA ARG A 188 19.78 -2.68 -1.66
C ARG A 188 19.38 -2.89 -0.20
N GLU A 189 20.15 -2.34 0.71
CA GLU A 189 19.86 -2.41 2.15
C GLU A 189 18.68 -1.49 2.56
N SER A 190 18.33 -0.49 1.74
CA SER A 190 17.50 0.65 2.14
C SER A 190 16.06 0.69 1.59
N HIS A 191 15.56 -0.36 0.93
CA HIS A 191 14.16 -0.40 0.47
C HIS A 191 13.54 -1.80 0.57
N GLY A 192 12.38 -1.88 1.24
CA GLY A 192 11.50 -3.05 1.23
C GLY A 192 12.16 -4.35 1.68
N ARG A 193 12.82 -4.35 2.84
CA ARG A 193 12.89 -5.59 3.64
C ARG A 193 11.46 -5.84 4.15
N PHE A 194 11.08 -7.09 4.32
CA PHE A 194 9.76 -7.57 4.83
C PHE A 194 8.79 -8.06 3.73
N ASP A 195 8.88 -9.38 3.59
CA ASP A 195 7.87 -10.39 3.23
C ASP A 195 7.35 -10.47 1.78
N PHE A 196 7.79 -11.56 1.14
CA PHE A 196 7.06 -12.21 0.05
C PHE A 196 5.81 -12.85 0.66
N ILE A 197 4.64 -12.55 0.11
CA ILE A 197 3.43 -13.32 0.36
C ILE A 197 2.96 -13.95 -0.97
#